data_AF-A0A557SMP7-F1
#
_entry.id   AF-A0A557SMP7-F1
#
_cell.length_a   1.000
_cell.length_b   1.000
_cell.length_c   1.000
_cell.angle_alpha   90.00
_cell.angle_beta   90.00
_cell.angle_gamma   90.00
#
_symmetry.space_group_name_H-M   'P 1'
#
loop_
_entity.id
_entity.type
_entity.pdbx_description
1 polymer ?
#
loop_
_entity_poly.entity_id
_entity_poly.type
_entity_poly.pdbx_seq_one_letter_code
_entity_poly.pdbx_strand_id
1 'polypeptide(L)'
;MSRFWAEPVRLHLHAEACELVVGGQTHRLALAAGAQPWPAALGDLLPARAKVDVCVADHWLRYLVTRWPAAVRAPREREAWLAHQFKAVHGIDMTAWTVAMDTDPVDDARIVCAAPTALITGLHSLLAARKARLAGLTGAFVAQFNRLRRQCSAADGALLCAADGRLTLGVWRDGRWCALRSQVVAPGDEDAARRMLTQLCASGEAAPSGVLYTVGAKQTAPDGWQPVALEPAA
;
A
#
# COMPACT_ATOMS: atom_id res chain seq x y z
N MET A 1 1.41 -32.43 -16.02
CA MET A 1 0.72 -31.16 -15.69
C MET A 1 -0.05 -31.35 -14.40
N SER A 2 0.43 -30.75 -13.29
CA SER A 2 -0.13 -30.92 -11.96
C SER A 2 -1.47 -30.19 -11.85
N ARG A 3 -2.56 -30.92 -11.59
CA ARG A 3 -3.96 -30.45 -11.59
C ARG A 3 -4.47 -29.96 -10.23
N PHE A 4 -3.62 -29.71 -9.25
CA PHE A 4 -4.06 -29.54 -7.85
C PHE A 4 -3.86 -28.16 -7.22
N TRP A 5 -3.32 -27.19 -7.95
CA TRP A 5 -3.17 -25.82 -7.45
C TRP A 5 -3.81 -24.89 -8.46
N ALA A 6 -5.12 -24.66 -8.33
CA ALA A 6 -5.73 -23.54 -9.03
C ALA A 6 -5.02 -22.27 -8.58
N GLU A 7 -4.47 -21.51 -9.52
CA GLU A 7 -3.88 -20.21 -9.21
C GLU A 7 -4.89 -19.35 -8.46
N PRO A 8 -4.45 -18.62 -7.42
CA PRO A 8 -5.35 -17.74 -6.69
C PRO A 8 -5.91 -16.70 -7.66
N VAL A 9 -7.21 -16.46 -7.56
CA VAL A 9 -7.85 -15.35 -8.25
C VAL A 9 -7.27 -14.05 -7.71
N ARG A 10 -6.79 -13.16 -8.58
CA ARG A 10 -6.26 -11.86 -8.16
C ARG A 10 -7.34 -10.80 -8.34
N LEU A 11 -7.54 -9.96 -7.33
CA LEU A 11 -8.48 -8.86 -7.35
C LEU A 11 -7.74 -7.57 -7.01
N HIS A 12 -7.64 -6.66 -7.96
CA HIS A 12 -6.94 -5.39 -7.82
C HIS A 12 -7.98 -4.26 -7.78
N LEU A 13 -7.96 -3.47 -6.72
CA LEU A 13 -8.78 -2.28 -6.59
C LEU A 13 -7.93 -1.05 -6.89
N HIS A 14 -8.20 -0.40 -8.02
CA HIS A 14 -7.60 0.89 -8.41
C HIS A 14 -8.44 2.06 -7.89
N ALA A 15 -8.00 3.29 -8.14
CA ALA A 15 -8.81 4.48 -7.83
C ALA A 15 -10.15 4.50 -8.60
N GLU A 16 -10.13 4.20 -9.89
CA GLU A 16 -11.28 4.35 -10.80
C GLU A 16 -11.71 3.04 -11.47
N ALA A 17 -11.15 1.91 -11.02
CA ALA A 17 -11.50 0.62 -11.58
C ALA A 17 -11.27 -0.50 -10.57
N CYS A 18 -11.92 -1.63 -10.80
CA CYS A 18 -11.57 -2.89 -10.20
C CYS A 18 -11.20 -3.89 -11.30
N GLU A 19 -10.13 -4.62 -11.09
CA GLU A 19 -9.61 -5.61 -12.02
C GLU A 19 -9.58 -6.99 -11.37
N LEU A 20 -10.18 -7.96 -12.03
CA LEU A 20 -10.27 -9.35 -11.59
C LEU A 20 -9.55 -10.24 -12.59
N VAL A 21 -8.54 -10.98 -12.13
CA VAL A 21 -7.77 -11.93 -12.94
C VAL A 21 -8.16 -13.36 -12.54
N VAL A 22 -8.79 -14.10 -13.46
CA VAL A 22 -9.27 -15.47 -13.27
C VAL A 22 -8.81 -16.31 -14.45
N GLY A 23 -8.03 -17.37 -14.19
CA GLY A 23 -7.63 -18.31 -15.25
C GLY A 23 -6.90 -17.66 -16.43
N GLY A 24 -6.11 -16.60 -16.16
CA GLY A 24 -5.40 -15.82 -17.18
C GLY A 24 -6.25 -14.78 -17.93
N GLN A 25 -7.56 -14.72 -17.67
CA GLN A 25 -8.44 -13.68 -18.20
C GLN A 25 -8.52 -12.51 -17.22
N THR A 26 -8.43 -11.29 -17.74
CA THR A 26 -8.53 -10.05 -16.98
C THR A 26 -9.86 -9.37 -17.28
N HIS A 27 -10.68 -9.18 -16.24
CA HIS A 27 -11.92 -8.43 -16.30
C HIS A 27 -11.74 -7.09 -15.59
N ARG A 28 -11.93 -5.98 -16.30
CA ARG A 28 -11.83 -4.64 -15.73
C ARG A 28 -13.19 -3.97 -15.70
N LEU A 29 -13.58 -3.50 -14.52
CA LEU A 29 -14.85 -2.83 -14.25
C LEU A 29 -14.56 -1.40 -13.80
N ALA A 30 -15.15 -0.41 -14.46
CA ALA A 30 -15.00 0.99 -14.06
C ALA A 30 -15.72 1.26 -12.72
N LEU A 31 -15.12 2.12 -11.90
CA LEU A 31 -15.70 2.68 -10.69
C LEU A 31 -16.09 4.12 -10.96
N ALA A 32 -17.38 4.44 -10.80
CA ALA A 32 -17.79 5.83 -10.81
C ALA A 32 -17.24 6.57 -9.58
N ALA A 33 -16.98 7.86 -9.71
CA ALA A 33 -16.55 8.69 -8.59
C ALA A 33 -17.54 8.59 -7.43
N GLY A 34 -17.04 8.27 -6.23
CA GLY A 34 -17.87 8.10 -5.03
C GLY A 34 -18.70 6.80 -4.98
N ALA A 35 -18.53 5.89 -5.93
CA ALA A 35 -19.17 4.57 -5.89
C ALA A 35 -18.62 3.70 -4.76
N GLN A 36 -19.36 2.64 -4.42
CA GLN A 36 -18.85 1.61 -3.51
C GLN A 36 -17.58 0.96 -4.10
N PRO A 37 -16.59 0.61 -3.26
CA PRO A 37 -15.30 0.07 -3.74
C PRO A 37 -15.42 -1.25 -4.53
N TRP A 38 -16.51 -1.99 -4.38
CA TRP A 38 -16.72 -3.30 -5.00
C TRP A 38 -18.02 -3.31 -5.81
N PRO A 39 -17.93 -3.23 -7.16
CA PRO A 39 -19.10 -3.28 -8.03
C PRO A 39 -19.85 -4.61 -7.90
N ALA A 40 -21.18 -4.56 -7.93
CA ALA A 40 -22.01 -5.76 -7.88
C ALA A 40 -21.66 -6.77 -8.99
N ALA A 41 -21.28 -6.27 -10.18
CA ALA A 41 -20.87 -7.09 -11.33
C ALA A 41 -19.65 -8.00 -11.04
N LEU A 42 -18.83 -7.71 -10.02
CA LEU A 42 -17.76 -8.62 -9.59
C LEU A 42 -18.32 -9.95 -9.07
N GLY A 43 -19.51 -9.94 -8.47
CA GLY A 43 -20.12 -11.15 -7.91
C GLY A 43 -20.37 -12.21 -8.97
N ASP A 44 -20.77 -11.81 -10.17
CA ASP A 44 -21.04 -12.73 -11.28
C ASP A 44 -19.75 -13.30 -11.87
N LEU A 45 -18.70 -12.49 -11.94
CA LEU A 45 -17.40 -12.84 -12.50
C LEU A 45 -16.53 -13.67 -11.55
N LEU A 46 -16.72 -13.51 -10.24
CA LEU A 46 -15.91 -14.19 -9.23
C LEU A 46 -16.27 -15.69 -9.14
N PRO A 47 -15.35 -16.63 -9.35
CA PRO A 47 -15.66 -18.06 -9.25
C PRO A 47 -16.06 -18.46 -7.82
N ALA A 48 -17.02 -19.37 -7.71
CA ALA A 48 -17.44 -19.88 -6.41
C ALA A 48 -16.32 -20.66 -5.72
N ARG A 49 -16.20 -20.51 -4.39
CA ARG A 49 -15.19 -21.17 -3.55
C ARG A 49 -13.72 -20.89 -3.94
N ALA A 50 -13.48 -19.84 -4.71
CA ALA A 50 -12.14 -19.42 -5.07
C ALA A 50 -11.34 -18.96 -3.85
N LYS A 51 -10.01 -19.09 -3.94
CA LYS A 51 -9.07 -18.39 -3.08
C LYS A 51 -8.72 -17.06 -3.76
N VAL A 52 -8.96 -15.94 -3.10
CA VAL A 52 -8.84 -14.59 -3.70
C VAL A 52 -7.74 -13.80 -3.01
N ASP A 53 -6.71 -13.41 -3.76
CA ASP A 53 -5.67 -12.48 -3.30
C ASP A 53 -6.04 -11.06 -3.73
N VAL A 54 -6.05 -10.12 -2.79
CA VAL A 54 -6.55 -8.76 -3.01
C VAL A 54 -5.44 -7.75 -2.84
N CYS A 55 -5.27 -6.89 -3.84
CA CYS A 55 -4.37 -5.76 -3.82
C CYS A 55 -5.17 -4.46 -3.92
N VAL A 56 -4.98 -3.53 -2.99
CA VAL A 56 -5.71 -2.26 -2.92
C VAL A 56 -4.76 -1.11 -3.22
N ALA A 57 -5.10 -0.27 -4.19
CA ALA A 57 -4.35 0.93 -4.52
C ALA A 57 -4.27 1.88 -3.32
N ASP A 58 -3.11 2.53 -3.19
CA ASP A 58 -2.82 3.41 -2.06
C ASP A 58 -3.73 4.64 -2.01
N HIS A 59 -4.46 4.94 -3.11
CA HIS A 59 -5.56 5.89 -3.13
C HIS A 59 -6.53 5.70 -1.95
N TRP A 60 -6.88 4.44 -1.66
CA TRP A 60 -7.83 4.06 -0.62
C TRP A 60 -7.21 3.96 0.78
N LEU A 61 -5.89 4.02 0.90
CA LEU A 61 -5.17 3.63 2.11
C LEU A 61 -4.50 4.83 2.77
N ARG A 62 -4.32 4.76 4.08
CA ARG A 62 -3.53 5.72 4.85
C ARG A 62 -2.46 4.96 5.61
N TYR A 63 -1.22 5.37 5.41
CA TYR A 63 -0.08 4.71 6.02
C TYR A 63 0.53 5.55 7.13
N LEU A 64 1.10 4.85 8.11
CA LEU A 64 2.01 5.40 9.10
C LEU A 64 3.19 4.43 9.26
N VAL A 65 4.33 4.97 9.65
CA VAL A 65 5.40 4.18 10.28
C VAL A 65 5.35 4.51 11.76
N THR A 66 5.14 3.50 12.60
CA THR A 66 5.05 3.66 14.06
C THR A 66 6.25 3.04 14.76
N ARG A 67 6.65 3.67 15.85
CA ARG A 67 7.48 3.10 16.92
C ARG A 67 6.71 3.31 18.21
N TRP A 68 6.45 2.23 18.94
CA TRP A 68 5.69 2.35 20.20
C TRP A 68 6.51 3.14 21.22
N PRO A 69 5.95 4.20 21.82
CA PRO A 69 6.56 4.79 23.00
C PRO A 69 6.69 3.72 24.09
N ALA A 70 7.77 3.74 24.88
CA ALA A 70 8.01 2.75 25.93
C ALA A 70 6.88 2.67 26.99
N ALA A 71 6.09 3.75 27.11
CA ALA A 71 4.93 3.85 27.98
C ALA A 71 3.67 3.15 27.41
N VAL A 72 3.59 2.91 26.10
CA VAL A 72 2.42 2.31 25.44
C VAL A 72 2.60 0.79 25.35
N ARG A 73 1.95 0.06 26.24
CA ARG A 73 2.15 -1.40 26.39
C ARG A 73 0.87 -2.18 26.14
N ALA A 74 -0.28 -1.66 26.59
CA ALA A 74 -1.55 -2.35 26.45
C ALA A 74 -2.12 -2.22 25.02
N PRO A 75 -2.86 -3.22 24.52
CA PRO A 75 -3.50 -3.14 23.21
C PRO A 75 -4.41 -1.91 23.03
N ARG A 76 -5.20 -1.56 24.04
CA ARG A 76 -6.06 -0.36 24.01
C ARG A 76 -5.27 0.95 23.95
N GLU A 77 -4.12 1.02 24.62
CA GLU A 77 -3.24 2.20 24.55
C GLU A 77 -2.66 2.33 23.15
N ARG A 78 -2.28 1.20 22.52
CA ARG A 78 -1.80 1.14 21.14
C ARG A 78 -2.84 1.61 20.15
N GLU A 79 -4.09 1.16 20.30
CA GLU A 79 -5.23 1.61 19.50
C GLU A 79 -5.48 3.11 19.65
N ALA A 80 -5.53 3.62 20.89
CA ALA A 80 -5.73 5.04 21.15
C ALA A 80 -4.58 5.91 20.60
N TRP A 81 -3.33 5.43 20.73
CA TRP A 81 -2.16 6.09 20.17
C TRP A 81 -2.23 6.15 18.65
N LEU A 82 -2.58 5.04 17.98
CA LEU A 82 -2.74 5.02 16.53
C LEU A 82 -3.86 5.94 16.07
N ALA A 83 -5.00 5.95 16.77
CA ALA A 83 -6.10 6.85 16.45
C ALA A 83 -5.68 8.33 16.54
N HIS A 84 -4.92 8.69 17.57
CA HIS A 84 -4.36 10.03 17.69
C HIS A 84 -3.40 10.36 16.53
N GLN A 85 -2.49 9.46 16.16
CA GLN A 85 -1.54 9.68 15.07
C GLN A 85 -2.22 9.79 13.70
N PHE A 86 -3.19 8.92 13.41
CA PHE A 86 -3.96 8.99 12.17
C PHE A 86 -4.76 10.28 12.06
N LYS A 87 -5.36 10.74 13.16
CA LYS A 87 -6.02 12.05 13.22
C LYS A 87 -5.04 13.20 12.99
N ALA A 88 -3.85 13.15 13.60
CA ALA A 88 -2.85 14.20 13.48
C ALA A 88 -2.26 14.30 12.06
N VAL A 89 -1.95 13.16 11.43
CA VAL A 89 -1.27 13.12 10.12
C VAL A 89 -2.24 13.19 8.95
N HIS A 90 -3.38 12.51 9.05
CA HIS A 90 -4.32 12.33 7.93
C HIS A 90 -5.66 13.03 8.14
N GLY A 91 -5.90 13.63 9.32
CA GLY A 91 -7.17 14.29 9.63
C GLY A 91 -8.37 13.33 9.71
N ILE A 92 -8.13 12.02 9.80
CA ILE A 92 -9.20 11.01 9.80
C ILE A 92 -9.65 10.65 11.22
N ASP A 93 -10.95 10.43 11.39
CA ASP A 93 -11.51 9.75 12.55
C ASP A 93 -11.48 8.24 12.31
N MET A 94 -10.97 7.48 13.28
CA MET A 94 -10.81 6.03 13.17
C MET A 94 -12.13 5.25 13.26
N THR A 95 -13.25 5.87 13.63
CA THR A 95 -14.56 5.20 13.69
C THR A 95 -15.00 4.56 12.37
N ALA A 96 -14.62 5.16 11.23
CA ALA A 96 -14.94 4.69 9.89
C ALA A 96 -13.77 3.94 9.21
N TRP A 97 -12.70 3.62 9.95
CA TRP A 97 -11.48 3.02 9.41
C TRP A 97 -11.07 1.77 10.19
N THR A 98 -10.55 0.79 9.46
CA THR A 98 -9.98 -0.44 9.99
C THR A 98 -8.46 -0.37 9.86
N VAL A 99 -7.73 -0.76 10.90
CA VAL A 99 -6.27 -0.75 10.94
C VAL A 99 -5.71 -2.15 10.80
N ALA A 100 -4.71 -2.29 9.94
CA ALA A 100 -3.80 -3.41 9.88
C ALA A 100 -2.37 -2.92 10.18
N MET A 101 -1.56 -3.79 10.77
CA MET A 101 -0.18 -3.48 11.12
C MET A 101 0.70 -4.65 10.71
N ASP A 102 1.94 -4.34 10.37
CA ASP A 102 2.99 -5.33 10.18
C ASP A 102 3.09 -6.25 11.40
N THR A 103 2.89 -7.54 11.17
CA THR A 103 2.88 -8.58 12.19
C THR A 103 4.29 -8.98 12.60
N ASP A 104 5.27 -8.87 11.70
CA ASP A 104 6.63 -9.38 11.87
C ASP A 104 7.68 -8.35 11.42
N PRO A 105 7.78 -7.20 12.12
CA PRO A 105 8.78 -6.22 11.77
C PRO A 105 10.17 -6.72 12.16
N VAL A 106 11.14 -6.33 11.35
CA VAL A 106 12.57 -6.62 11.62
C VAL A 106 13.06 -5.92 12.90
N ASP A 107 12.38 -4.85 13.33
CA ASP A 107 12.74 -4.05 14.52
C ASP A 107 11.48 -3.37 15.14
N ASP A 108 11.67 -2.37 15.99
CA ASP A 108 10.60 -1.62 16.66
C ASP A 108 9.73 -0.76 15.71
N ALA A 109 10.19 -0.54 14.47
CA ALA A 109 9.46 0.22 13.45
C ALA A 109 8.48 -0.68 12.68
N ARG A 110 7.20 -0.31 12.68
CA ARG A 110 6.13 -1.05 11.99
C ARG A 110 5.45 -0.17 10.97
N ILE A 111 5.17 -0.72 9.79
CA ILE A 111 4.19 -0.13 8.88
C ILE A 111 2.79 -0.41 9.42
N VAL A 112 1.99 0.64 9.49
CA VAL A 112 0.57 0.58 9.82
C VAL A 112 -0.22 1.12 8.66
N CYS A 113 -1.31 0.44 8.31
CA CYS A 113 -2.20 0.79 7.23
C CYS A 113 -3.62 0.90 7.77
N ALA A 114 -4.28 2.04 7.54
CA ALA A 114 -5.70 2.20 7.72
C ALA A 114 -6.41 2.15 6.37
N ALA A 115 -7.52 1.41 6.31
CA ALA A 115 -8.43 1.33 5.16
C ALA A 115 -9.86 1.67 5.60
N PRO A 116 -10.71 2.25 4.74
CA PRO A 116 -12.12 2.49 5.06
C PRO A 116 -12.81 1.19 5.46
N THR A 117 -13.52 1.17 6.59
CA THR A 117 -14.21 -0.03 7.06
C THR A 117 -15.24 -0.52 6.04
N ALA A 118 -15.89 0.38 5.30
CA ALA A 118 -16.81 0.03 4.23
C ALA A 118 -16.14 -0.77 3.09
N LEU A 119 -14.87 -0.49 2.79
CA LEU A 119 -14.09 -1.26 1.81
C LEU A 119 -13.89 -2.69 2.32
N ILE A 120 -13.47 -2.85 3.57
CA ILE A 120 -13.21 -4.17 4.16
C ILE A 120 -14.49 -4.99 4.26
N THR A 121 -15.56 -4.41 4.79
CA THR A 121 -16.86 -5.08 4.91
C THR A 121 -17.45 -5.44 3.55
N GLY A 122 -17.36 -4.54 2.57
CA GLY A 122 -17.84 -4.82 1.20
C GLY A 122 -17.10 -6.00 0.55
N LEU A 123 -15.79 -6.11 0.77
CA LEU A 123 -14.99 -7.23 0.28
C LEU A 123 -15.46 -8.54 0.92
N HIS A 124 -15.63 -8.56 2.25
CA HIS A 124 -16.09 -9.76 2.94
C HIS A 124 -17.48 -10.20 2.46
N SER A 125 -18.40 -9.26 2.24
CA SER A 125 -19.72 -9.55 1.68
C SER A 125 -19.65 -10.15 0.27
N LEU A 126 -18.82 -9.58 -0.61
CA LEU A 126 -18.59 -10.10 -1.97
C LEU A 126 -18.07 -11.56 -1.92
N LEU A 127 -17.07 -11.83 -1.08
CA LEU A 127 -16.49 -13.17 -0.95
C LEU A 127 -17.50 -14.16 -0.35
N ALA A 128 -18.25 -13.76 0.68
CA ALA A 128 -19.26 -14.59 1.32
C ALA A 128 -20.36 -15.01 0.34
N ALA A 129 -20.84 -14.08 -0.49
CA ALA A 129 -21.86 -14.36 -1.52
C ALA A 129 -21.42 -15.46 -2.51
N ARG A 130 -20.11 -15.61 -2.73
CA ARG A 130 -19.53 -16.63 -3.63
C ARG A 130 -18.93 -17.81 -2.88
N LYS A 131 -19.06 -17.86 -1.55
CA LYS A 131 -18.37 -18.84 -0.67
C LYS A 131 -16.86 -18.88 -0.90
N ALA A 132 -16.31 -17.78 -1.42
CA ALA A 132 -14.89 -17.62 -1.67
C ALA A 132 -14.18 -17.28 -0.36
N ARG A 133 -12.85 -17.46 -0.33
CA ARG A 133 -12.02 -17.16 0.83
C ARG A 133 -10.95 -16.15 0.49
N LEU A 134 -10.69 -15.24 1.40
CA LEU A 134 -9.59 -14.29 1.29
C LEU A 134 -8.25 -15.03 1.49
N ALA A 135 -7.36 -14.91 0.51
CA ALA A 135 -6.00 -15.41 0.54
C ALA A 135 -5.06 -14.47 1.30
N GLY A 136 -5.26 -13.18 1.04
CA GLY A 136 -4.42 -12.07 1.43
C GLY A 136 -5.10 -10.78 1.00
N LEU A 137 -4.87 -9.72 1.77
CA LEU A 137 -5.29 -8.36 1.47
C LEU A 137 -4.09 -7.46 1.72
N THR A 138 -3.58 -6.82 0.68
CA THR A 138 -2.38 -6.00 0.75
C THR A 138 -2.57 -4.65 0.07
N GLY A 139 -1.89 -3.63 0.57
CA GLY A 139 -1.79 -2.36 -0.13
C GLY A 139 -0.78 -2.43 -1.27
N ALA A 140 -1.04 -1.71 -2.36
CA ALA A 140 -0.26 -1.78 -3.59
C ALA A 140 1.22 -1.44 -3.36
N PHE A 141 1.52 -0.41 -2.55
CA PHE A 141 2.90 -0.10 -2.17
C PHE A 141 3.60 -1.28 -1.48
N VAL A 142 2.96 -1.84 -0.45
CA VAL A 142 3.54 -2.95 0.35
C VAL A 142 3.74 -4.19 -0.51
N ALA A 143 2.76 -4.52 -1.36
CA ALA A 143 2.88 -5.63 -2.31
C ALA A 143 4.07 -5.42 -3.27
N GLN A 144 4.23 -4.20 -3.79
CA GLN A 144 5.33 -3.85 -4.68
C GLN A 144 6.70 -3.91 -3.98
N PHE A 145 6.80 -3.35 -2.76
CA PHE A 145 8.01 -3.44 -1.95
C PHE A 145 8.40 -4.89 -1.67
N ASN A 146 7.45 -5.73 -1.22
CA ASN A 146 7.73 -7.12 -0.87
C ASN A 146 8.27 -7.94 -2.05
N ARG A 147 7.86 -7.62 -3.28
CA ARG A 147 8.39 -8.22 -4.51
C ARG A 147 9.79 -7.70 -4.84
N LEU A 148 10.01 -6.40 -4.69
CA LEU A 148 11.26 -5.73 -5.07
C LEU A 148 12.33 -5.73 -3.96
N ARG A 149 12.02 -6.16 -2.75
CA ARG A 149 12.91 -6.07 -1.58
C ARG A 149 14.32 -6.63 -1.80
N ARG A 150 14.48 -7.61 -2.68
CA ARG A 150 15.80 -8.20 -3.03
C ARG A 150 16.64 -7.29 -3.92
N GLN A 151 16.01 -6.40 -4.68
CA GLN A 151 16.66 -5.38 -5.52
C GLN A 151 16.92 -4.10 -4.72
N CYS A 152 16.09 -3.83 -3.69
CA CYS A 152 16.26 -2.73 -2.75
C CYS A 152 17.30 -3.06 -1.65
N SER A 153 18.56 -3.26 -2.03
CA SER A 153 19.62 -3.73 -1.12
C SER A 153 20.39 -2.63 -0.38
N ALA A 154 20.15 -1.34 -0.69
CA ALA A 154 20.83 -0.24 -0.02
C ALA A 154 20.45 -0.16 1.46
N ALA A 155 21.43 0.09 2.34
CA ALA A 155 21.20 0.28 3.78
C ALA A 155 20.29 1.48 4.04
N ASP A 156 20.52 2.57 3.31
CA ASP A 156 19.69 3.77 3.27
C ASP A 156 19.06 3.90 1.90
N GLY A 157 17.74 3.96 1.86
CA GLY A 157 17.03 3.95 0.59
C GLY A 157 15.58 4.38 0.70
N ALA A 158 15.00 4.58 -0.47
CA ALA A 158 13.61 4.91 -0.61
C ALA A 158 13.02 4.19 -1.81
N LEU A 159 11.82 3.65 -1.67
CA LEU A 159 11.04 3.12 -2.79
C LEU A 159 9.89 4.06 -3.06
N LEU A 160 9.76 4.48 -4.31
CA LEU A 160 8.68 5.28 -4.81
C LEU A 160 7.85 4.49 -5.81
N CYS A 161 6.55 4.40 -5.56
CA CYS A 161 5.59 3.83 -6.50
C CYS A 161 4.66 4.92 -7.02
N ALA A 162 4.61 5.08 -8.34
CA ALA A 162 3.65 5.94 -9.02
C ALA A 162 2.51 5.12 -9.61
N ALA A 163 1.29 5.34 -9.13
CA ALA A 163 0.09 4.67 -9.64
C ALA A 163 -1.15 5.51 -9.33
N ASP A 164 -2.17 5.44 -10.20
CA ASP A 164 -3.49 6.05 -9.99
C ASP A 164 -3.43 7.56 -9.60
N GLY A 165 -2.56 8.33 -10.26
CA GLY A 165 -2.39 9.77 -10.01
C GLY A 165 -1.74 10.11 -8.65
N ARG A 166 -1.13 9.12 -8.00
CA ARG A 166 -0.49 9.28 -6.69
C ARG A 166 0.95 8.78 -6.70
N LEU A 167 1.75 9.39 -5.84
CA LEU A 167 3.07 8.89 -5.45
C LEU A 167 3.01 8.39 -4.02
N THR A 168 3.46 7.16 -3.80
CA THR A 168 3.70 6.59 -2.47
C THR A 168 5.19 6.33 -2.30
N LEU A 169 5.79 6.98 -1.30
CA LEU A 169 7.22 6.94 -0.96
C LEU A 169 7.40 6.29 0.41
N GLY A 170 8.08 5.14 0.45
CA GLY A 170 8.59 4.55 1.69
C GLY A 170 10.09 4.76 1.81
N VAL A 171 10.56 5.20 2.97
CA VAL A 171 11.96 5.51 3.25
C VAL A 171 12.45 4.65 4.41
N TRP A 172 13.66 4.10 4.26
CA TRP A 172 14.35 3.37 5.30
C TRP A 172 15.78 3.88 5.50
N ARG A 173 16.29 3.70 6.73
CA ARG A 173 17.66 3.97 7.14
C ARG A 173 18.20 2.79 7.93
N ASP A 174 19.43 2.36 7.65
CA ASP A 174 20.03 1.16 8.25
C ASP A 174 19.10 -0.07 8.17
N GLY A 175 18.38 -0.22 7.04
CA GLY A 175 17.39 -1.29 6.82
C GLY A 175 16.09 -1.16 7.62
N ARG A 176 15.84 -0.04 8.31
CA ARG A 176 14.67 0.19 9.17
C ARG A 176 13.73 1.21 8.55
N TRP A 177 12.43 0.93 8.56
CA TRP A 177 11.43 1.92 8.15
C TRP A 177 11.51 3.20 8.99
N CYS A 178 11.51 4.33 8.30
CA CYS A 178 11.52 5.67 8.90
C CYS A 178 10.24 6.42 8.57
N ALA A 179 9.82 6.41 7.30
CA ALA A 179 8.63 7.10 6.85
C ALA A 179 7.93 6.35 5.71
N LEU A 180 6.62 6.51 5.63
CA LEU A 180 5.81 6.13 4.47
C LEU A 180 4.83 7.28 4.23
N ARG A 181 4.85 7.86 3.04
CA ARG A 181 4.09 9.05 2.65
C ARG A 181 3.41 8.80 1.32
N SER A 182 2.17 9.27 1.16
CA SER A 182 1.44 9.19 -0.09
C SER A 182 0.77 10.53 -0.39
N GLN A 183 0.92 11.04 -1.60
CA GLN A 183 0.28 12.28 -2.04
C GLN A 183 -0.25 12.18 -3.47
N VAL A 184 -1.27 12.99 -3.76
CA VAL A 184 -1.72 13.23 -5.14
C VAL A 184 -0.65 14.04 -5.85
N VAL A 185 -0.36 13.70 -7.10
CA VAL A 185 0.58 14.45 -7.94
C VAL A 185 -0.07 14.85 -9.25
N ALA A 186 0.35 15.98 -9.80
CA ALA A 186 -0.06 16.36 -11.13
C ALA A 186 0.55 15.40 -12.17
N PRO A 187 -0.13 15.13 -13.29
CA PRO A 187 0.45 14.37 -14.39
C PRO A 187 1.78 14.99 -14.85
N GLY A 188 2.82 14.17 -14.98
CA GLY A 188 4.14 14.60 -15.45
C GLY A 188 5.01 15.34 -14.43
N ASP A 189 4.60 15.42 -13.17
CA ASP A 189 5.43 16.03 -12.11
C ASP A 189 6.61 15.12 -11.75
N GLU A 190 7.73 15.29 -12.46
CA GLU A 190 8.97 14.51 -12.24
C GLU A 190 9.70 14.91 -10.94
N ASP A 191 9.34 16.03 -10.31
CA ASP A 191 10.02 16.59 -9.14
C ASP A 191 9.35 16.26 -7.80
N ALA A 192 8.19 15.61 -7.83
CA ALA A 192 7.43 15.34 -6.63
C ALA A 192 8.19 14.44 -5.63
N ALA A 193 8.89 13.41 -6.13
CA ALA A 193 9.73 12.56 -5.28
C ALA A 193 10.88 13.35 -4.62
N ARG A 194 11.57 14.20 -5.40
CA ARG A 194 12.63 15.08 -4.90
C ARG A 194 12.11 15.96 -3.75
N ARG A 195 10.97 16.63 -3.93
CA ARG A 195 10.40 17.50 -2.89
C ARG A 195 10.04 16.72 -1.61
N MET A 196 9.40 15.56 -1.75
CA MET A 196 9.07 14.70 -0.60
C MET A 196 10.33 14.26 0.15
N LEU A 197 11.34 13.81 -0.57
CA LEU A 197 12.55 13.26 0.04
C LEU A 197 13.43 14.36 0.66
N THR A 198 13.53 15.54 0.03
CA THR A 198 14.20 16.72 0.63
C THR A 198 13.54 17.10 1.96
N GLN A 199 12.20 17.10 2.04
CA GLN A 199 11.50 17.39 3.28
C GLN A 199 11.80 16.34 4.37
N LEU A 200 11.83 15.06 4.02
CA LEU A 200 12.15 13.98 4.96
C LEU A 200 13.62 14.01 5.42
N CYS A 201 14.55 14.41 4.55
CA CYS A 201 15.94 14.64 4.93
C CYS A 201 16.04 15.80 5.94
N ALA A 202 15.32 16.90 5.69
CA ALA A 202 15.31 18.06 6.57
C ALA A 202 14.69 17.76 7.95
N SER A 203 13.68 16.87 8.02
CA SER A 203 13.10 16.43 9.30
C SER A 203 13.91 15.35 10.01
N GLY A 204 14.96 14.80 9.38
CA GLY A 204 15.75 13.68 9.90
C GLY A 204 15.06 12.31 9.78
N GLU A 205 13.92 12.23 9.09
CA GLU A 205 13.20 10.99 8.77
C GLU A 205 13.81 10.24 7.57
N ALA A 206 14.76 10.84 6.86
CA ALA A 206 15.56 10.21 5.82
C ALA A 206 17.05 10.51 6.02
N ALA A 207 17.92 9.62 5.52
CA ALA A 207 19.35 9.89 5.43
C ALA A 207 19.63 11.02 4.41
N PRO A 208 20.72 11.79 4.57
CA PRO A 208 21.07 12.86 3.62
C PRO A 208 21.46 12.32 2.23
N SER A 209 21.78 11.04 2.12
CA SER A 209 22.16 10.34 0.89
C SER A 209 21.64 8.92 0.90
N GLY A 210 21.42 8.33 -0.28
CA GLY A 210 20.91 6.96 -0.39
C GLY A 210 20.56 6.58 -1.82
N VAL A 211 19.76 5.52 -1.98
CA VAL A 211 19.25 5.10 -3.29
C VAL A 211 17.74 5.31 -3.37
N LEU A 212 17.29 6.05 -4.39
CA LEU A 212 15.87 6.25 -4.70
C LEU A 212 15.46 5.26 -5.79
N TYR A 213 14.79 4.19 -5.39
CA TYR A 213 14.19 3.22 -6.29
C TYR A 213 12.83 3.75 -6.78
N THR A 214 12.59 3.77 -8.09
CA THR A 214 11.34 4.28 -8.66
C THR A 214 10.63 3.23 -9.50
N VAL A 215 9.31 3.17 -9.39
CA VAL A 215 8.44 2.29 -10.17
C VAL A 215 7.30 3.10 -10.76
N GLY A 216 7.00 2.88 -12.04
CA GLY A 216 5.80 3.39 -12.72
C GLY A 216 5.93 4.80 -13.31
N ALA A 217 6.78 5.66 -12.76
CA ALA A 217 7.08 6.96 -13.34
C ALA A 217 8.54 7.37 -13.12
N LYS A 218 9.10 8.08 -14.09
CA LYS A 218 10.40 8.74 -13.96
C LYS A 218 10.29 9.88 -12.95
N GLN A 219 11.30 9.98 -12.10
CA GLN A 219 11.37 11.00 -11.05
C GLN A 219 12.80 11.44 -10.82
N THR A 220 12.96 12.69 -10.41
CA THR A 220 14.24 13.26 -10.00
C THR A 220 14.54 12.89 -8.55
N ALA A 221 15.81 12.63 -8.26
CA ALA A 221 16.31 12.45 -6.91
C ALA A 221 16.91 13.78 -6.40
N PRO A 222 16.88 14.04 -5.09
CA PRO A 222 17.65 15.15 -4.51
C PRO A 222 19.16 14.85 -4.53
N ASP A 223 19.98 15.87 -4.25
CA ASP A 223 21.43 15.70 -4.14
C ASP A 223 21.79 14.64 -3.09
N GLY A 224 22.83 13.85 -3.37
CA GLY A 224 23.24 12.72 -2.53
C GLY A 224 22.41 11.45 -2.73
N TRP A 225 21.32 11.50 -3.50
CA TRP A 225 20.50 10.33 -3.79
C TRP A 225 20.70 9.83 -5.22
N GLN A 226 20.99 8.54 -5.35
CA GLN A 226 21.11 7.87 -6.64
C GLN A 226 19.76 7.32 -7.11
N PRO A 227 19.18 7.79 -8.23
CA PRO A 227 17.94 7.22 -8.76
C PRO A 227 18.21 5.87 -9.44
N VAL A 228 17.34 4.88 -9.20
CA VAL A 228 17.34 3.56 -9.84
C VAL A 228 15.92 3.22 -10.27
N ALA A 229 15.67 3.20 -11.58
CA ALA A 229 14.38 2.77 -12.11
C ALA A 229 14.26 1.24 -12.01
N LEU A 230 13.13 0.77 -11.50
CA LEU A 230 12.78 -0.64 -11.41
C LEU A 230 11.53 -0.91 -12.24
N GLU A 231 11.50 -2.07 -12.89
CA GLU A 231 10.32 -2.49 -13.63
C GLU A 231 9.15 -2.77 -12.67
N PRO A 232 7.92 -2.34 -13.00
CA PRO A 232 6.74 -2.75 -12.27
C PRO A 232 6.63 -4.28 -12.33
N ALA A 233 6.30 -4.90 -11.20
CA ALA A 233 6.14 -6.35 -11.16
C ALA A 233 4.77 -6.71 -11.77
N ALA A 234 4.75 -7.65 -12.73
CA ALA A 234 3.54 -8.19 -13.36
C ALA A 234 2.67 -9.04 -12.41
#